data_AF-A0A2V7G6H7-F1
#
_entry.id   AF-A0A2V7G6H7-F1
#
_cell.length_a   1.000
_cell.length_b   1.000
_cell.length_c   1.000
_cell.angle_alpha   90.00
_cell.angle_beta   90.00
_cell.angle_gamma   90.00
#
_symmetry.space_group_name_H-M   'P 1'
#
loop_
_entity.id
_entity.type
_entity.pdbx_description
1 polymer ?
#
loop_
_entity_poly.entity_id
_entity_poly.type
_entity_poly.pdbx_seq_one_letter_code
_entity_poly.pdbx_strand_id
1 'polypeptide(L)'
;MTYAVKEIYYTLQGEGANTGRPAVFLRFAGCNLWTGREEDRADAVCTFCDTDFVGTDGPGGGKFAAAGDLARAVAAAWPNGSGTRFVVCTGGEPLLQLDAPLVQALHAAGFEIA
;
A
#
# COMPACT_ATOMS: atom_id res chain seq x y z
N MET A 1 -6.09 -1.54 15.54
CA MET A 1 -5.33 -2.52 14.75
C MET A 1 -4.04 -1.84 14.31
N THR A 2 -2.91 -2.55 14.30
CA THR A 2 -1.63 -1.98 13.81
C THR A 2 -1.46 -2.38 12.35
N TYR A 3 -1.14 -1.44 11.48
CA TYR A 3 -0.84 -1.68 10.06
C TYR A 3 0.66 -1.82 9.87
N ALA A 4 1.12 -2.88 9.23
CA ALA A 4 2.49 -3.09 8.80
C ALA A 4 2.60 -2.78 7.31
N VAL A 5 3.37 -1.75 6.98
CA VAL A 5 3.49 -1.19 5.64
C VAL A 5 4.93 -1.32 5.17
N LYS A 6 5.13 -1.94 4.01
CA LYS A 6 6.44 -2.09 3.36
C LYS A 6 6.96 -0.74 2.91
N GLU A 7 6.14 0.01 2.18
CA GLU A 7 6.53 1.30 1.60
C GLU A 7 5.32 2.16 1.22
N ILE A 8 5.54 3.47 1.17
CA ILE A 8 4.61 4.51 0.75
C ILE A 8 5.36 5.49 -0.16
N TYR A 9 4.93 5.61 -1.42
CA TYR A 9 5.60 6.49 -2.38
C TYR A 9 4.63 7.02 -3.45
N TYR A 10 4.94 8.21 -3.97
CA TYR A 10 4.18 8.83 -5.06
C TYR A 10 4.77 8.48 -6.41
N THR A 11 3.92 8.07 -7.35
CA THR A 11 4.29 7.72 -8.72
C THR A 11 3.08 7.83 -9.65
N LEU A 12 3.20 7.37 -10.89
CA LEU A 12 2.08 7.10 -11.78
C LEU A 12 1.70 5.63 -11.69
N GLN A 13 0.40 5.32 -11.64
CA GLN A 13 -0.09 3.94 -11.76
C GLN A 13 0.38 3.35 -13.10
N GLY A 14 1.04 2.19 -13.07
CA GLY A 14 1.57 1.52 -14.25
C GLY A 14 0.54 0.65 -14.98
N GLU A 15 -0.49 0.20 -14.28
CA GLU A 15 -1.36 -0.89 -14.75
C GLU A 15 -2.87 -0.57 -14.72
N GLY A 16 -3.62 -1.33 -15.53
CA GLY A 16 -5.08 -1.31 -15.57
C GLY A 16 -5.69 -0.04 -16.18
N ALA A 17 -6.96 0.20 -15.87
CA ALA A 17 -7.70 1.34 -16.43
C ALA A 17 -7.20 2.71 -15.94
N ASN A 18 -6.42 2.73 -14.86
CA ASN A 18 -5.85 3.93 -14.26
C ASN A 18 -4.39 4.16 -14.67
N THR A 19 -3.84 3.45 -15.66
CA THR A 19 -2.47 3.65 -16.12
C THR A 19 -2.19 5.11 -16.47
N GLY A 20 -1.06 5.63 -15.97
CA GLY A 20 -0.63 7.03 -16.14
C GLY A 20 -1.24 8.00 -15.13
N ARG A 21 -2.21 7.58 -14.31
CA ARG A 21 -2.81 8.43 -13.27
C ARG A 21 -1.85 8.60 -12.09
N PRO A 22 -1.60 9.84 -11.63
CA PRO A 22 -0.83 10.05 -10.40
C PRO A 22 -1.47 9.41 -9.18
N ALA A 23 -0.67 8.71 -8.38
CA ALA A 23 -1.12 7.96 -7.22
C ALA A 23 -0.04 7.92 -6.13
N VAL A 24 -0.47 7.88 -4.87
CA VAL A 24 0.38 7.34 -3.79
C VAL A 24 0.13 5.85 -3.71
N PHE A 25 1.19 5.05 -3.79
CA PHE A 25 1.13 3.62 -3.53
C PHE A 25 1.28 3.39 -2.03
N LEU A 26 0.31 2.70 -1.44
CA LEU A 26 0.36 2.20 -0.07
C LEU A 26 0.54 0.68 -0.14
N ARG A 27 1.79 0.21 0.00
CA ARG A 27 2.12 -1.23 -0.06
C ARG A 27 2.16 -1.83 1.34
N PHE A 28 1.16 -2.60 1.72
CA PHE A 28 1.17 -3.36 2.97
C PHE A 28 2.22 -4.48 2.94
N ALA A 29 2.65 -4.92 4.11
CA ALA A 29 3.57 -6.04 4.27
C ALA A 29 2.80 -7.37 4.38
N GLY A 30 3.33 -8.42 3.75
CA GLY A 30 2.80 -9.79 3.84
C GLY A 30 1.67 -10.13 2.86
N CYS A 31 1.57 -11.42 2.54
CA CYS A 31 0.56 -12.01 1.64
C CYS A 31 0.10 -13.37 2.20
N ASN A 32 -1.13 -13.79 1.89
CA ASN A 32 -1.68 -15.09 2.27
C ASN A 32 -1.37 -16.22 1.27
N LEU A 33 -0.82 -15.90 0.10
CA LEU A 33 -0.54 -16.88 -0.97
C LEU A 33 0.94 -17.20 -1.15
N TRP A 34 1.83 -16.36 -0.61
CA TRP A 34 3.27 -16.57 -0.60
C TRP A 34 3.90 -15.82 0.60
N THR A 35 4.90 -16.42 1.23
CA THR A 35 5.58 -15.83 2.40
C THR A 35 6.43 -14.60 2.04
N GLY A 36 6.75 -14.43 0.76
CA GLY A 36 7.71 -13.44 0.27
C GLY A 36 9.17 -13.88 0.37
N ARG A 37 9.43 -15.10 0.87
CA ARG A 37 10.77 -15.68 0.92
C ARG A 37 10.99 -16.56 -0.31
N GLU A 38 12.14 -16.38 -0.96
CA GLU A 38 12.51 -17.16 -2.14
C GLU A 38 12.62 -18.66 -1.86
N GLU A 39 13.03 -19.05 -0.64
CA GLU A 39 13.10 -20.45 -0.20
C GLU A 39 11.75 -21.17 -0.23
N ASP A 40 10.64 -20.42 -0.07
CA ASP A 40 9.28 -20.96 -0.06
C ASP A 40 8.58 -20.84 -1.43
N ARG A 41 9.18 -20.13 -2.41
CA ARG A 41 8.49 -19.75 -3.66
C ARG A 41 8.06 -20.96 -4.49
N ALA A 42 8.85 -22.02 -4.53
CA ALA A 42 8.56 -23.20 -5.35
C ALA A 42 7.29 -23.94 -4.89
N ASP A 43 6.99 -23.90 -3.59
CA ASP A 43 5.86 -24.60 -2.95
C ASP A 43 4.69 -23.65 -2.60
N ALA A 44 4.79 -22.37 -2.93
CA ALA A 44 3.79 -21.36 -2.64
C ALA A 44 2.54 -21.49 -3.52
N VAL A 45 1.41 -20.94 -3.07
CA VAL A 45 0.19 -20.84 -3.89
C VAL A 45 0.40 -19.85 -5.03
N CYS A 46 1.11 -18.75 -4.77
CA CYS A 46 1.53 -17.79 -5.79
C CYS A 46 3.05 -17.87 -6.00
N THR A 47 3.49 -18.33 -7.17
CA THR A 47 4.91 -18.62 -7.46
C THR A 47 5.57 -17.58 -8.37
N PHE A 48 4.81 -16.64 -8.93
CA PHE A 48 5.26 -15.72 -9.98
C PHE A 48 5.39 -14.25 -9.53
N CYS A 49 5.22 -13.97 -8.23
CA CYS A 49 5.23 -12.59 -7.72
C CYS A 49 6.58 -11.90 -7.97
N ASP A 50 6.51 -10.67 -8.50
CA ASP A 50 7.64 -9.80 -8.84
C ASP A 50 7.94 -8.74 -7.78
N THR A 51 7.20 -8.77 -6.67
CA THR A 51 7.14 -7.69 -5.68
C THR A 51 7.77 -8.13 -4.36
N ASP A 52 8.66 -7.29 -3.82
CA ASP A 52 9.09 -7.41 -2.42
C ASP A 52 8.06 -6.76 -1.49
N PHE A 53 7.45 -7.58 -0.64
CA PHE A 53 6.49 -7.16 0.38
C PHE A 53 6.87 -7.60 1.79
N VAL A 54 8.12 -8.06 2.00
CA VAL A 54 8.57 -8.55 3.31
C VAL A 54 9.14 -7.40 4.12
N GLY A 55 8.70 -7.28 5.37
CA GLY A 55 9.18 -6.25 6.29
C GLY A 55 8.49 -4.89 6.12
N THR A 56 9.03 -3.88 6.81
CA THR A 56 8.47 -2.52 6.87
C THR A 56 9.58 -1.47 6.74
N ASP A 57 10.53 -1.74 5.86
CA ASP A 57 11.83 -1.07 5.75
C ASP A 57 12.02 -0.26 4.46
N GLY A 58 11.01 -0.26 3.58
CA GLY A 58 11.02 0.56 2.37
C GLY A 58 10.72 2.04 2.64
N PRO A 59 10.76 2.89 1.61
CA PRO A 59 10.51 4.33 1.74
C PRO A 59 9.14 4.61 2.37
N GLY A 60 9.09 5.39 3.44
CA GLY A 60 7.83 5.65 4.16
C GLY A 60 7.21 4.42 4.85
N GLY A 61 7.89 3.28 4.83
CA GLY A 61 7.49 2.04 5.49
C GLY A 61 7.55 2.15 7.00
N GLY A 62 6.80 1.27 7.67
CA GLY A 62 6.78 1.23 9.13
C GLY A 62 5.57 0.50 9.68
N LYS A 63 5.40 0.60 11.01
CA LYS A 63 4.22 0.11 11.72
C LYS A 63 3.41 1.30 12.22
N PHE A 64 2.14 1.34 11.85
CA PHE A 64 1.22 2.43 12.17
C PHE A 64 0.16 1.93 13.14
N ALA A 65 0.09 2.53 14.33
CA ALA A 65 -0.80 2.06 15.40
C ALA A 65 -2.28 2.43 15.18
N ALA A 66 -2.55 3.41 14.31
CA ALA A 66 -3.89 3.90 14.02
C ALA A 66 -4.07 4.27 12.54
N ALA A 67 -5.31 4.16 12.06
CA ALA A 67 -5.71 4.49 10.69
C ALA A 67 -5.37 5.94 10.32
N GLY A 68 -5.59 6.87 11.25
CA GLY A 68 -5.28 8.28 11.05
C GLY A 68 -3.79 8.55 10.92
N ASP A 69 -2.91 7.78 11.56
CA ASP A 69 -1.47 7.92 11.41
C ASP A 69 -1.02 7.48 10.02
N LEU A 70 -1.55 6.36 9.55
CA LEU A 70 -1.26 5.86 8.22
C LEU A 70 -1.81 6.79 7.13
N ALA A 71 -3.05 7.25 7.24
CA ALA A 71 -3.63 8.20 6.30
C ALA A 71 -2.83 9.52 6.24
N ARG A 72 -2.28 10.00 7.37
CA ARG A 72 -1.38 11.16 7.39
C ARG A 72 -0.06 10.89 6.66
N ALA A 73 0.52 9.70 6.83
CA ALA A 73 1.73 9.31 6.12
C ALA A 73 1.51 9.23 4.60
N VAL A 74 0.38 8.64 4.17
CA VAL A 74 -0.04 8.60 2.76
C VAL A 74 -0.25 10.02 2.21
N ALA A 75 -0.93 10.89 2.96
CA ALA A 75 -1.15 12.28 2.57
C ALA A 75 0.16 13.07 2.43
N ALA A 76 1.14 12.81 3.29
CA ALA A 76 2.46 13.48 3.24
C ALA A 76 3.28 13.08 2.01
N ALA A 77 3.02 11.92 1.40
CA ALA A 77 3.66 11.51 0.16
C ALA A 77 3.10 12.22 -1.08
N TRP A 78 1.91 12.82 -0.99
CA TRP A 78 1.30 13.56 -2.10
C TRP A 78 1.98 14.94 -2.27
N PRO A 79 2.44 15.32 -3.48
CA PRO A 79 3.10 16.60 -3.69
C PRO A 79 2.14 17.78 -3.46
N ASN A 80 2.67 18.90 -2.95
CA ASN A 80 1.91 20.15 -2.80
C ASN A 80 1.47 20.66 -4.18
N GLY A 81 0.16 20.69 -4.45
CA GLY A 81 -0.37 21.13 -5.74
C GLY A 81 -1.86 20.84 -5.91
N SER A 82 -2.40 21.22 -7.06
CA SER A 82 -3.77 20.91 -7.48
C SER A 82 -3.83 19.49 -8.09
N GLY A 83 -4.93 18.78 -7.83
CA GLY A 83 -5.20 17.46 -8.37
C GLY A 83 -6.01 16.61 -7.41
N THR A 84 -6.75 15.64 -7.95
CA THR A 84 -7.52 14.70 -7.14
C THR A 84 -6.56 13.67 -6.53
N ARG A 85 -6.45 13.67 -5.21
CA ARG A 85 -5.61 12.71 -4.49
C ARG A 85 -6.12 11.30 -4.75
N PHE A 86 -5.21 10.40 -5.07
CA PHE A 86 -5.52 9.02 -5.39
C PHE A 86 -4.51 8.11 -4.70
N VAL A 87 -5.00 7.06 -4.04
CA VAL A 87 -4.17 6.06 -3.36
C VAL A 87 -4.48 4.69 -3.93
N VAL A 88 -3.43 3.94 -4.23
CA VAL A 88 -3.53 2.53 -4.62
C VAL A 88 -3.13 1.71 -3.41
N CYS A 89 -4.10 1.00 -2.82
CA CYS A 89 -3.85 0.08 -1.71
C CYS A 89 -3.40 -1.28 -2.28
N THR A 90 -2.19 -1.72 -1.95
CA THR A 90 -1.58 -2.93 -2.52
C THR A 90 -0.69 -3.65 -1.49
N GLY A 91 -0.02 -4.73 -1.89
CA GLY A 91 1.08 -5.36 -1.14
C GLY A 91 0.70 -6.17 0.10
N GLY A 92 1.42 -7.23 0.43
CA GLY A 92 1.41 -8.33 -0.51
C GLY A 92 -0.05 -8.60 -0.90
N GLU A 93 -0.89 -8.93 0.10
CA GLU A 93 -2.36 -8.89 -0.01
C GLU A 93 -2.94 -7.76 0.88
N PRO A 94 -3.47 -6.66 0.29
CA PRO A 94 -3.94 -5.51 1.05
C PRO A 94 -5.12 -5.83 1.97
N LEU A 95 -6.01 -6.77 1.61
CA LEU A 95 -7.20 -7.09 2.41
C LEU A 95 -6.90 -7.85 3.70
N LEU A 96 -5.64 -8.24 3.93
CA LEU A 96 -5.21 -8.73 5.24
C LEU A 96 -5.18 -7.63 6.31
N GLN A 97 -5.10 -6.36 5.90
CA GLN A 97 -4.92 -5.24 6.82
C GLN A 97 -5.84 -4.04 6.54
N LEU A 98 -6.22 -3.81 5.28
CA LEU A 98 -7.13 -2.72 4.91
C LEU A 98 -8.51 -2.94 5.55
N ASP A 99 -8.94 -1.98 6.36
CA ASP A 99 -10.18 -2.05 7.13
C ASP A 99 -11.02 -0.76 6.98
N ALA A 100 -12.25 -0.79 7.47
CA ALA A 100 -13.17 0.35 7.38
C ALA A 100 -12.61 1.64 8.03
N PRO A 101 -11.95 1.60 9.21
CA PRO A 101 -11.28 2.77 9.77
C PRO A 101 -10.24 3.40 8.83
N LEU A 102 -9.40 2.60 8.17
CA LEU A 102 -8.40 3.12 7.25
C LEU A 102 -9.03 3.71 5.98
N VAL A 103 -10.05 3.04 5.41
CA VAL A 103 -10.82 3.58 4.28
C VAL A 103 -11.43 4.93 4.63
N GLN A 104 -12.06 5.06 5.80
CA GLN A 104 -12.64 6.32 6.27
C GLN A 104 -11.58 7.40 6.47
N ALA A 105 -10.42 7.05 7.04
CA ALA A 105 -9.33 8.00 7.25
C ALA A 105 -8.72 8.50 5.93
N LEU A 106 -8.57 7.63 4.93
CA LEU A 106 -8.10 7.99 3.59
C LEU A 106 -9.09 8.92 2.87
N HIS A 107 -10.39 8.59 2.92
CA HIS A 107 -11.44 9.48 2.38
C HIS A 107 -11.45 10.84 3.10
N ALA A 108 -11.32 10.87 4.42
CA ALA A 108 -11.25 12.12 5.18
C ALA A 108 -9.99 12.95 4.84
N ALA A 109 -8.91 12.29 4.41
CA ALA A 109 -7.71 12.94 3.88
C ALA A 109 -7.85 13.37 2.40
N GLY A 110 -9.02 13.19 1.80
CA GLY A 110 -9.37 13.62 0.44
C GLY A 110 -8.93 12.67 -0.67
N PHE A 111 -8.58 11.42 -0.35
CA PHE A 111 -8.19 10.43 -1.34
C PHE A 111 -9.39 9.72 -1.95
N GLU A 112 -9.36 9.51 -3.26
CA GLU A 112 -10.00 8.37 -3.91
C GLU A 112 -9.13 7.12 -3.70
N ILE A 113 -9.75 5.95 -3.51
CA ILE A 113 -9.06 4.68 -3.22
C ILE A 113 -9.27 3.71 -4.39
N ALA A 114 -8.17 3.09 -4.85
CA ALA A 114 -8.16 1.98 -5.79
C ALA A 114 -8.10 0.63 -5.07
#